data_AF-A0A9E2MF71-F1
#
_entry.id   AF-A0A9E2MF71-F1
#
_cell.length_a   1.000
_cell.length_b   1.000
_cell.length_c   1.000
_cell.angle_alpha   90.00
_cell.angle_beta   90.00
_cell.angle_gamma   90.00
#
_symmetry.space_group_name_H-M   'P 1'
#
loop_
_entity.id
_entity.type
_entity.pdbx_description
1 polymer ?
#
loop_
_entity_poly.entity_id
_entity_poly.type
_entity_poly.pdbx_seq_one_letter_code
_entity_poly.pdbx_strand_id
1 'polypeptide(L)' 'TRQVAEMLRRTIENETFETVDKISCSFGVAALEENESSEALLRRVDRLLYRAKESGRNCVVA' A
#
# COMPACT_ATOMS: atom_id res chain seq x y z
N THR A 1 -6.30 1.02 9.89
CA THR A 1 -5.37 1.49 8.83
C THR A 1 -4.98 0.35 7.89
N ARG A 2 -4.28 -0.70 8.35
CA ARG A 2 -3.88 -1.84 7.50
C ARG A 2 -5.04 -2.63 6.86
N GLN A 3 -6.10 -2.88 7.62
CA GLN A 3 -7.27 -3.65 7.13
C GLN A 3 -7.97 -2.98 5.94
N VAL A 4 -8.07 -1.64 5.94
CA VAL A 4 -8.66 -0.89 4.83
C VAL A 4 -7.78 -1.01 3.58
N ALA A 5 -6.47 -0.91 3.73
CA ALA A 5 -5.54 -1.11 2.61
C ALA A 5 -5.62 -2.54 2.05
N GLU A 6 -5.76 -3.56 2.91
CA GLU A 6 -5.92 -4.95 2.45
C GLU A 6 -7.25 -5.18 1.73
N MET A 7 -8.33 -4.54 2.20
CA MET A 7 -9.61 -4.54 1.50
C MET A 7 -9.48 -3.94 0.10
N LEU A 8 -8.88 -2.74 -0.03
CA LEU A 8 -8.62 -2.12 -1.33
C LEU A 8 -7.73 -2.98 -2.24
N ARG A 9 -6.67 -3.59 -1.68
CA ARG A 9 -5.77 -4.49 -2.42
C ARG A 9 -6.54 -5.65 -3.05
N ARG A 10 -7.37 -6.33 -2.26
CA ARG A 10 -8.19 -7.46 -2.72
C ARG A 10 -9.25 -7.03 -3.71
N THR A 11 -9.88 -5.87 -3.50
CA THR A 11 -10.86 -5.34 -4.46
C THR A 11 -10.21 -5.12 -5.82
N ILE A 12 -9.05 -4.47 -5.87
CA ILE A 12 -8.32 -4.20 -7.12
C ILE A 12 -7.83 -5.50 -7.77
N GLU A 13 -7.28 -6.45 -7.00
CA GLU A 13 -6.80 -7.74 -7.51
C GLU A 13 -7.92 -8.59 -8.12
N ASN A 14 -9.11 -8.56 -7.52
CA ASN A 14 -10.24 -9.36 -7.98
C ASN A 14 -11.03 -8.72 -9.12
N GLU A 15 -10.90 -7.41 -9.32
CA GLU A 15 -11.55 -6.70 -10.43
C GLU A 15 -10.92 -7.08 -11.78
N THR A 16 -11.74 -7.09 -12.83
CA THR A 16 -11.27 -7.28 -14.21
C THR A 16 -11.45 -5.97 -14.97
N PHE A 17 -10.37 -5.44 -15.52
CA PHE A 17 -10.36 -4.15 -16.19
C PHE A 17 -10.39 -4.34 -17.71
N GLU A 18 -11.33 -3.68 -18.39
CA GLU A 18 -11.57 -3.88 -19.82
C GLU A 18 -10.31 -3.71 -20.70
N THR A 19 -9.45 -2.73 -20.38
CA THR A 19 -8.27 -2.43 -21.21
C THR A 19 -7.06 -3.31 -20.91
N VAL A 20 -6.89 -3.78 -19.68
CA VAL A 20 -5.63 -4.40 -19.20
C VAL A 20 -5.81 -5.75 -18.51
N ASP A 21 -7.05 -6.28 -18.50
CA ASP A 21 -7.50 -7.51 -17.83
C ASP A 21 -7.26 -7.49 -16.32
N LYS A 22 -6.01 -7.65 -15.86
CA LYS A 22 -5.66 -7.74 -14.44
C LYS A 22 -4.56 -6.78 -14.05
N ILE A 23 -4.81 -6.07 -12.95
CA ILE A 23 -3.79 -5.30 -12.24
C ILE A 23 -3.80 -5.68 -10.76
N SER A 24 -2.69 -5.37 -10.10
CA SER A 24 -2.59 -5.43 -8.64
C SER A 24 -1.96 -4.16 -8.12
N CYS A 25 -2.02 -3.97 -6.81
CA CYS A 25 -1.46 -2.81 -6.14
C CYS A 25 -0.72 -3.24 -4.88
N SER A 26 0.24 -2.43 -4.46
CA SER A 26 0.98 -2.61 -3.20
C SER A 26 0.83 -1.35 -2.38
N PHE A 27 0.78 -1.50 -1.06
CA PHE A 27 0.55 -0.38 -0.14
C PHE A 27 1.60 -0.35 0.97
N GLY A 28 2.13 0.83 1.24
CA GLY A 28 2.77 1.17 2.51
C GLY A 28 1.77 1.90 3.40
N VAL A 29 1.66 1.52 4.67
CA VAL A 29 0.69 2.13 5.60
C VAL A 29 1.38 2.49 6.90
N ALA A 30 1.35 3.75 7.31
CA ALA A 30 1.83 4.17 8.63
C ALA A 30 0.78 5.07 9.31
N ALA A 31 0.80 5.10 10.64
CA ALA A 31 0.03 6.04 11.43
C ALA A 31 0.95 7.17 11.90
N LEU A 32 0.44 8.41 11.89
CA LEU A 32 1.17 9.57 12.41
C LEU A 32 1.48 9.36 13.90
N GLU A 33 2.74 9.51 14.26
CA GLU A 33 3.18 9.45 15.65
C GLU A 33 3.21 10.85 16.30
N GLU A 34 3.08 10.90 17.63
CA GLU A 34 2.88 12.15 18.41
C GLU A 34 3.96 13.23 18.16
N ASN A 35 5.18 12.82 17.80
CA ASN A 35 6.31 13.71 17.53
C ASN A 35 6.85 13.59 16.10
N GLU A 36 6.05 13.04 15.18
CA GLU A 36 6.44 12.88 13.78
C GLU A 36 5.90 14.04 12.93
N SER A 37 6.73 14.60 12.05
CA SER A 37 6.25 15.57 11.07
C SER A 37 5.53 14.87 9.92
N SER A 38 4.63 15.57 9.23
CA SER A 38 3.96 15.05 8.04
C SER A 38 4.96 14.56 6.97
N GLU A 39 6.08 15.26 6.78
CA GLU A 39 7.14 14.83 5.85
C GLU A 39 7.85 13.56 6.30
N ALA A 40 8.07 13.40 7.62
CA ALA A 40 8.64 12.18 8.17
C ALA A 40 7.68 11.00 7.99
N LEU A 41 6.38 11.20 8.23
CA LEU A 41 5.34 10.21 7.97
C LEU A 41 5.32 9.80 6.49
N LEU A 42 5.31 10.78 5.57
CA LEU A 42 5.30 10.49 4.13
C LEU A 42 6.52 9.69 3.69
N ARG A 43 7.71 10.04 4.19
CA ARG A 43 8.95 9.26 3.92
C ARG A 43 8.84 7.83 4.46
N ARG A 44 8.22 7.63 5.62
CA ARG A 44 8.02 6.31 6.20
C ARG A 44 7.03 5.48 5.39
N VAL A 45 5.89 6.07 5.00
CA VAL A 45 4.91 5.44 4.10
C VAL A 45 5.56 5.02 2.78
N ASP A 46 6.37 5.88 2.15
CA ASP A 46 7.04 5.57 0.89
C ASP A 46 8.04 4.42 1.03
N ARG A 47 8.83 4.38 2.11
CA ARG A 47 9.72 3.25 2.40
C ARG A 47 8.95 1.94 2.57
N LEU A 48 7.80 1.96 3.24
CA LEU A 48 6.96 0.77 3.40
C LEU A 48 6.37 0.33 2.06
N LEU A 49 5.98 1.26 1.19
CA LEU A 49 5.53 0.96 -0.17
C LEU A 49 6.65 0.33 -1.01
N TYR A 50 7.86 0.86 -0.93
CA TYR A 50 9.02 0.28 -1.61
C TYR A 50 9.28 -1.15 -1.14
N ARG A 51 9.27 -1.39 0.18
CA ARG A 51 9.39 -2.74 0.75
C ARG A 51 8.32 -3.68 0.24
N ALA A 52 7.07 -3.23 0.15
CA ALA A 52 5.98 -4.04 -0.40
C ALA A 52 6.24 -4.45 -1.86
N LYS A 53 6.82 -3.55 -2.67
CA LYS A 53 7.20 -3.86 -4.05
C LYS A 53 8.38 -4.83 -4.15
N GLU A 54 9.35 -4.71 -3.25
CA GLU A 54 10.52 -5.60 -3.18
C GLU A 54 10.17 -6.99 -2.65
N SER A 55 9.17 -7.11 -1.76
CA SER A 55 8.71 -8.37 -1.19
C SER A 55 7.80 -9.20 -2.11
N GLY A 56 7.83 -8.96 -3.42
CA GLY A 56 7.02 -9.69 -4.40
C GLY A 56 5.78 -8.94 -4.92
N ARG A 57 5.58 -7.67 -4.55
CA ARG A 57 4.42 -6.84 -4.92
C ARG A 57 3.11 -7.42 -4.40
N ASN A 58 1.98 -6.85 -4.85
CA ASN A 58 0.62 -7.25 -4.49
C ASN A 58 0.42 -7.53 -2.99
N CYS A 59 0.93 -6.65 -2.13
CA CYS A 59 0.86 -6.82 -0.68
C CYS A 59 0.78 -5.49 0.08
N VAL A 60 0.48 -5.58 1.38
CA VAL A 60 0.44 -4.44 2.31
C VAL A 60 1.53 -4.59 3.36
N VAL A 61 2.36 -3.57 3.50
CA VAL A 61 3.36 -3.46 4.57
C VAL A 61 3.00 -2.27 5.45
N ALA A 62 2.93 -2.50 6.76
CA ALA A 62 2.58 -1.50 7.77
C ALA A 62 3.52 -1.59 8.96
#